data_AF-A0A818WNB2-F1
#
_entry.id   AF-A0A818WNB2-F1
#
_cell.length_a   1.000
_cell.length_b   1.000
_cell.length_c   1.000
_cell.angle_alpha   90.00
_cell.angle_beta   90.00
_cell.angle_gamma   90.00
#
_symmetry.space_group_name_H-M   'P 1'
#
loop_
_entity.id
_entity.type
_entity.pdbx_description
1 polymer ?
#
loop_
_entity_poly.entity_id
_entity_poly.type
_entity_poly.pdbx_seq_one_letter_code
_entity_poly.pdbx_strand_id
1 'polypeptide(L)'
;MYIKLRQRNYHDNKNFQKNELNPTWASLNLGALICMDCASLHRNLGTHLSRVRSLELDEWPPELVQIMRSIGNKLANSIWEANIKNRVKPQPNALSSERERWIRDKYEQKLFLAPLTISSSLIRQSLIDAIHKSDLYTIILILAHRKLSNEDINSSLLHLAASQGNVTILQLLLWYGADAFAIDSNGRTPLQCAQGDCIQILQTLTNNNTDLHTNSQQIKPTSISPQHSTIPRQRPPASSPGPPYDKLPSTVI
;
A
#
# COMPACT_ATOMS: atom_id res chain seq x y z
N MET A 1 6.34 -12.79 20.40
CA MET A 1 5.44 -11.77 19.78
C MET A 1 4.53 -12.39 18.72
N TYR A 2 5.08 -13.12 17.73
CA TYR A 2 4.33 -13.84 16.68
C TYR A 2 3.28 -14.85 17.21
N ILE A 3 3.59 -15.58 18.29
CA ILE A 3 2.65 -16.50 18.96
C ILE A 3 1.40 -15.75 19.45
N LYS A 4 1.53 -14.50 19.91
CA LYS A 4 0.39 -13.69 20.39
C LYS A 4 -0.48 -13.16 19.23
N LEU A 5 0.12 -12.84 18.08
CA LEU A 5 -0.64 -12.52 16.85
C LEU A 5 -1.43 -13.74 16.35
N ARG A 6 -0.85 -14.94 16.43
CA ARG A 6 -1.51 -16.21 16.11
C ARG A 6 -2.63 -16.54 17.10
N GLN A 7 -2.39 -16.43 18.41
CA GLN A 7 -3.34 -16.82 19.46
C GLN A 7 -4.62 -15.97 19.51
N ARG A 8 -4.55 -14.65 19.27
CA ARG A 8 -5.75 -13.79 19.30
C ARG A 8 -6.60 -13.91 18.03
N ASN A 9 -5.96 -14.02 16.85
CA ASN A 9 -6.66 -14.30 15.59
C ASN A 9 -7.25 -15.71 15.51
N TYR A 10 -6.81 -16.65 16.36
CA TYR A 10 -7.35 -18.01 16.46
C TYR A 10 -8.75 -18.05 17.11
N HIS A 11 -8.97 -17.27 18.19
CA HIS A 11 -10.26 -17.28 18.90
C HIS A 11 -11.39 -16.55 18.16
N ASP A 12 -11.04 -15.58 17.32
CA ASP A 12 -11.97 -14.82 16.50
C ASP A 12 -12.40 -15.55 15.21
N ASN A 13 -11.81 -16.72 14.95
CA ASN A 13 -12.01 -17.57 13.77
C ASN A 13 -12.80 -18.86 14.09
N LYS A 14 -13.94 -18.76 14.80
CA LYS A 14 -14.81 -19.94 15.04
C LYS A 14 -15.35 -20.63 13.78
N ASN A 15 -15.09 -20.08 12.58
CA ASN A 15 -15.48 -20.65 11.29
C ASN A 15 -14.31 -21.07 10.39
N PHE A 16 -13.06 -21.08 10.87
CA PHE A 16 -11.98 -21.73 10.12
C PHE A 16 -11.81 -23.16 10.62
N GLN A 17 -12.08 -24.09 9.70
CA GLN A 17 -12.02 -25.51 9.91
C GLN A 17 -10.64 -25.93 10.42
N LYS A 18 -10.69 -26.83 11.40
CA LYS A 18 -9.60 -27.55 12.02
C LYS A 18 -8.99 -28.51 10.99
N ASN A 19 -8.12 -28.01 10.11
CA ASN A 19 -6.96 -28.70 9.55
C ASN A 19 -6.31 -27.82 8.46
N GLU A 20 -5.01 -27.57 8.67
CA GLU A 20 -4.06 -26.72 7.92
C GLU A 20 -4.17 -25.19 8.08
N LEU A 21 -3.18 -24.46 8.58
CA LEU A 21 -2.10 -24.63 9.57
C LEU A 21 -1.44 -23.25 9.63
N ASN A 22 -1.57 -22.53 10.75
CA ASN A 22 -0.88 -21.27 11.09
C ASN A 22 -0.54 -20.34 9.90
N PRO A 23 -1.37 -19.33 9.56
CA PRO A 23 -1.00 -18.38 8.51
C PRO A 23 0.40 -17.80 8.80
N THR A 24 1.30 -17.91 7.82
CA THR A 24 2.69 -17.48 7.88
C THR A 24 2.91 -16.15 7.17
N TRP A 25 1.85 -15.56 6.60
CA TRP A 25 1.89 -14.32 5.85
C TRP A 25 0.78 -13.37 6.30
N ALA A 26 0.93 -12.11 5.95
CA ALA A 26 -0.03 -11.05 6.24
C ALA A 26 -0.20 -10.12 5.04
N SER A 27 -1.42 -9.63 4.84
CA SER A 27 -1.69 -8.41 4.08
C SER A 27 -1.89 -7.26 5.06
N LEU A 28 -0.91 -6.37 5.14
CA LEU A 28 -0.83 -5.32 6.16
C LEU A 28 -2.01 -4.35 6.10
N ASN A 29 -2.28 -3.78 4.93
CA ASN A 29 -3.33 -2.77 4.73
C ASN A 29 -4.75 -3.34 4.84
N LEU A 30 -4.90 -4.66 4.67
CA LEU A 30 -6.16 -5.35 4.89
C LEU A 30 -6.30 -5.86 6.33
N GLY A 31 -5.22 -5.80 7.12
CA GLY A 31 -5.16 -6.29 8.48
C GLY A 31 -5.41 -7.79 8.63
N ALA A 32 -5.09 -8.57 7.58
CA ALA A 32 -5.46 -9.98 7.49
C ALA A 32 -4.24 -10.90 7.42
N LEU A 33 -4.27 -11.99 8.17
CA LEU A 33 -3.35 -13.11 8.06
C LEU A 33 -3.80 -14.07 6.95
N ILE A 34 -2.86 -14.49 6.12
CA ILE A 34 -3.08 -15.31 4.93
C ILE A 34 -2.07 -16.47 4.88
N CYS A 35 -2.42 -17.55 4.18
CA CYS A 35 -1.49 -18.67 3.96
C CYS A 35 -0.46 -18.32 2.86
N MET A 36 0.56 -19.17 2.72
CA MET A 36 1.62 -19.01 1.71
C MET A 36 1.05 -18.95 0.28
N ASP A 37 0.13 -19.85 -0.07
CA ASP A 37 -0.47 -19.88 -1.41
C ASP A 37 -1.25 -18.59 -1.71
N CYS A 38 -2.04 -18.11 -0.75
CA CYS A 38 -2.77 -16.86 -0.88
C CYS A 38 -1.83 -15.65 -0.94
N ALA A 39 -0.68 -15.69 -0.26
CA ALA A 39 0.29 -14.59 -0.29
C ALA A 39 0.79 -14.31 -1.71
N SER A 40 1.08 -15.35 -2.50
CA SER A 40 1.47 -15.20 -3.91
C SER A 40 0.36 -14.56 -4.75
N LEU A 41 -0.90 -14.98 -4.54
CA LEU A 41 -2.04 -14.40 -5.25
C LEU A 41 -2.29 -12.93 -4.85
N HIS A 42 -2.11 -12.60 -3.57
CA HIS A 42 -2.18 -11.23 -3.07
C HIS A 42 -1.08 -10.33 -3.66
N ARG A 43 0.13 -10.85 -3.90
CA ARG A 43 1.19 -10.10 -4.60
C ARG A 43 0.78 -9.74 -6.03
N ASN A 44 0.08 -10.63 -6.72
CA ASN A 44 -0.40 -10.40 -8.09
C ASN A 44 -1.48 -9.32 -8.20
N LEU A 45 -2.15 -8.96 -7.09
CA LEU A 45 -3.08 -7.82 -7.05
C LEU A 45 -2.36 -6.46 -7.11
N GLY A 46 -1.09 -6.41 -6.69
CA GLY A 46 -0.33 -5.18 -6.55
C GLY A 46 -0.51 -4.47 -5.20
N THR A 47 0.47 -3.62 -4.87
CA THR A 47 0.62 -2.97 -3.55
C THR A 47 -0.47 -1.97 -3.19
N HIS A 48 -1.22 -1.49 -4.20
CA HIS A 48 -2.36 -0.60 -4.03
C HIS A 48 -3.60 -1.33 -3.47
N LEU A 49 -3.68 -2.65 -3.64
CA LEU A 49 -4.74 -3.50 -3.07
C LEU A 49 -4.25 -4.32 -1.88
N SER A 50 -3.06 -4.92 -1.97
CA SER A 50 -2.53 -5.75 -0.90
C SER A 50 -1.02 -5.57 -0.71
N ARG A 51 -0.62 -5.28 0.53
CA ARG A 51 0.78 -5.15 0.94
C ARG A 51 1.19 -6.38 1.73
N VAL A 52 1.87 -7.30 1.05
CA VAL A 52 2.20 -8.64 1.59
C VAL A 52 3.52 -8.63 2.38
N ARG A 53 3.51 -9.26 3.56
CA ARG A 53 4.69 -9.53 4.40
C ARG A 53 4.64 -10.95 4.96
N SER A 54 5.80 -11.60 5.05
CA SER A 54 6.02 -12.86 5.76
C SER A 54 6.11 -12.61 7.25
N LEU A 55 5.43 -13.42 8.07
CA LEU A 55 5.55 -13.37 9.52
C LEU A 55 6.90 -13.87 10.05
N GLU A 56 7.63 -14.64 9.23
CA GLU A 56 8.85 -15.34 9.64
C GLU A 56 10.09 -14.82 8.92
N LEU A 57 9.94 -14.35 7.68
CA LEU A 57 11.06 -13.95 6.83
C LEU A 57 11.29 -12.44 6.77
N ASP A 58 10.29 -11.63 7.14
CA ASP A 58 10.40 -10.17 7.14
C ASP A 58 10.55 -9.63 8.57
N GLU A 59 11.11 -8.43 8.71
CA GLU A 59 11.12 -7.70 9.98
C GLU A 59 9.72 -7.18 10.34
N TRP A 60 9.42 -7.19 11.65
CA TRP A 60 8.13 -6.76 12.19
C TRP A 60 8.31 -5.68 13.26
N PRO A 61 8.35 -4.40 12.85
CA PRO A 61 8.28 -3.29 13.77
C PRO A 61 7.03 -3.36 14.66
N PRO A 62 7.08 -2.86 15.91
CA PRO A 62 5.96 -2.88 16.84
C PRO A 62 4.66 -2.29 16.26
N GLU A 63 4.78 -1.27 15.42
CA GLU A 63 3.68 -0.55 14.76
C GLU A 63 2.91 -1.48 13.81
N LEU A 64 3.61 -2.31 13.04
CA LEU A 64 2.97 -3.31 12.16
C LEU A 64 2.25 -4.38 12.98
N VAL A 65 2.85 -4.80 14.10
CA VAL A 65 2.19 -5.75 14.99
C VAL A 65 0.95 -5.14 15.63
N GLN A 66 0.99 -3.86 16.01
CA GLN A 66 -0.18 -3.14 16.53
C GLN A 66 -1.30 -3.12 15.50
N ILE A 67 -1.02 -2.77 14.24
CA ILE A 67 -2.01 -2.77 13.15
C ILE A 67 -2.68 -4.13 13.00
N MET A 68 -1.87 -5.19 12.91
CA MET A 68 -2.39 -6.55 12.73
C MET A 68 -3.19 -7.06 13.95
N ARG A 69 -2.90 -6.56 15.16
CA ARG A 69 -3.68 -6.86 16.37
C ARG A 69 -4.99 -6.07 16.45
N SER A 70 -5.00 -4.84 15.95
CA SER A 70 -6.16 -3.95 15.98
C SER A 70 -7.23 -4.35 14.96
N ILE A 71 -6.83 -4.82 13.77
CA ILE A 71 -7.75 -5.22 12.71
C ILE A 71 -8.08 -6.71 12.83
N GLY A 72 -7.14 -7.58 12.44
CA GLY A 72 -7.32 -9.02 12.45
C GLY A 72 -8.36 -9.55 11.44
N ASN A 73 -8.37 -10.87 11.27
CA ASN A 73 -9.20 -11.52 10.24
C ASN A 73 -10.71 -11.33 10.48
N LYS A 74 -11.16 -11.26 11.73
CA LYS A 74 -12.58 -11.11 12.05
C LYS A 74 -13.12 -9.75 11.64
N LEU A 75 -12.44 -8.66 12.01
CA LEU A 75 -12.85 -7.34 11.56
C LEU A 75 -12.74 -7.25 10.03
N ALA A 76 -11.62 -7.69 9.46
CA ALA A 76 -11.43 -7.70 8.01
C ALA A 76 -12.56 -8.46 7.28
N ASN A 77 -12.93 -9.65 7.73
CA ASN A 77 -13.99 -10.45 7.10
C ASN A 77 -15.40 -9.89 7.36
N SER A 78 -15.64 -9.20 8.48
CA SER A 78 -16.89 -8.47 8.69
C SER A 78 -17.13 -7.36 7.66
N ILE A 79 -16.08 -6.92 6.96
CA ILE A 79 -16.14 -5.93 5.88
C ILE A 79 -16.05 -6.61 4.51
N TRP A 80 -14.99 -7.37 4.26
CA TRP A 80 -14.66 -7.94 2.95
C TRP A 80 -15.37 -9.27 2.65
N GLU A 81 -16.11 -9.85 3.59
CA GLU A 81 -16.89 -11.07 3.41
C GLU A 81 -18.34 -10.91 3.90
N ALA A 82 -18.80 -9.67 4.12
CA ALA A 82 -20.13 -9.38 4.64
C ALA A 82 -21.27 -9.82 3.70
N ASN A 83 -21.00 -9.87 2.40
CA ASN A 83 -22.00 -10.15 1.36
C ASN A 83 -21.59 -11.32 0.46
N ILE A 84 -21.14 -12.44 1.06
CA ILE A 84 -20.81 -13.67 0.31
C ILE A 84 -22.02 -14.21 -0.47
N LYS A 85 -23.24 -14.06 0.08
CA LYS A 85 -24.49 -14.64 -0.44
C LYS A 85 -24.36 -16.16 -0.58
N ASN A 86 -24.66 -16.70 -1.77
CA ASN A 86 -24.64 -18.14 -2.06
C ASN A 86 -23.28 -18.62 -2.60
N ARG A 87 -22.23 -17.80 -2.56
CA ARG A 87 -20.91 -18.21 -3.04
C ARG A 87 -20.21 -19.06 -1.98
N VAL A 88 -19.45 -20.06 -2.43
CA VAL A 88 -18.73 -20.98 -1.54
C VAL A 88 -17.27 -20.53 -1.44
N LYS A 89 -16.82 -20.29 -0.21
CA LYS A 89 -15.41 -19.98 0.06
C LYS A 89 -14.54 -21.19 -0.28
N PRO A 90 -13.42 -21.02 -1.03
CA PRO A 90 -12.53 -22.12 -1.35
C PRO A 90 -12.03 -22.84 -0.09
N GLN A 91 -12.03 -24.17 -0.15
CA GLN A 91 -11.48 -25.02 0.90
C GLN A 91 -9.94 -25.03 0.84
N PRO A 92 -9.24 -25.45 1.90
CA PRO A 92 -7.78 -25.51 1.92
C PRO A 92 -7.16 -26.35 0.81
N ASN A 93 -7.87 -27.32 0.23
CA ASN A 93 -7.42 -28.14 -0.89
C ASN A 93 -7.89 -27.63 -2.27
N ALA A 94 -8.57 -26.48 -2.34
CA ALA A 94 -9.06 -25.91 -3.60
C ALA A 94 -7.91 -25.58 -4.56
N LEU A 95 -8.20 -25.60 -5.85
CA LEU A 95 -7.20 -25.30 -6.88
C LEU A 95 -6.75 -23.84 -6.80
N SER A 96 -5.53 -23.56 -7.27
CA SER A 96 -4.97 -22.19 -7.29
C SER A 96 -5.88 -21.22 -8.05
N SER A 97 -6.48 -21.65 -9.16
CA SER A 97 -7.41 -20.85 -9.97
C SER A 97 -8.70 -20.48 -9.21
N GLU A 98 -9.21 -21.38 -8.38
CA GLU A 98 -10.40 -21.12 -7.56
C GLU A 98 -10.11 -20.11 -6.46
N ARG A 99 -8.94 -20.22 -5.82
CA ARG A 99 -8.46 -19.26 -4.81
C ARG A 99 -8.21 -17.89 -5.44
N GLU A 100 -7.59 -17.86 -6.60
CA GLU A 100 -7.30 -16.62 -7.35
C GLU A 100 -8.58 -15.88 -7.72
N ARG A 101 -9.57 -16.60 -8.27
CA ARG A 101 -10.89 -16.03 -8.55
C ARG A 101 -11.53 -15.46 -7.29
N TRP A 102 -11.54 -16.21 -6.19
CA TRP A 102 -12.09 -15.73 -4.92
C TRP A 102 -11.40 -14.46 -4.40
N ILE A 103 -10.08 -14.41 -4.46
CA ILE A 103 -9.28 -13.26 -3.99
C ILE A 103 -9.53 -12.02 -4.85
N ARG A 104 -9.60 -12.15 -6.18
CA ARG A 104 -9.95 -11.03 -7.07
C ARG A 104 -11.39 -10.57 -6.85
N ASP A 105 -12.35 -11.49 -6.80
CA ASP A 105 -13.76 -11.17 -6.52
C ASP A 105 -13.91 -10.42 -5.18
N LYS A 106 -13.13 -10.82 -4.17
CA LYS A 106 -13.14 -10.24 -2.82
C LYS A 106 -12.54 -8.82 -2.79
N TYR A 107 -11.32 -8.63 -3.28
CA TYR A 107 -10.54 -7.42 -3.01
C TYR A 107 -10.44 -6.46 -4.21
N GLU A 108 -10.41 -6.99 -5.43
CA GLU A 108 -10.33 -6.18 -6.65
C GLU A 108 -11.73 -5.76 -7.11
N GLN A 109 -12.64 -6.74 -7.25
CA GLN A 109 -14.01 -6.52 -7.71
C GLN A 109 -14.98 -6.13 -6.58
N LYS A 110 -14.54 -6.29 -5.31
CA LYS A 110 -15.30 -5.90 -4.11
C LYS A 110 -16.70 -6.51 -4.02
N LEU A 111 -16.91 -7.70 -4.60
CA LEU A 111 -18.24 -8.32 -4.73
C LEU A 111 -18.87 -8.71 -3.40
N PHE A 112 -18.07 -8.89 -2.36
CA PHE A 112 -18.50 -9.35 -1.03
C PHE A 112 -18.45 -8.22 0.00
N LEU A 113 -18.07 -7.01 -0.41
CA LEU A 113 -17.86 -5.87 0.46
C LEU A 113 -19.18 -5.48 1.15
N ALA A 114 -19.12 -5.17 2.44
CA ALA A 114 -20.25 -4.66 3.21
C ALA A 114 -20.82 -3.39 2.54
N PRO A 115 -22.14 -3.20 2.49
CA PRO A 115 -22.72 -2.02 1.87
C PRO A 115 -22.35 -0.75 2.65
N LEU A 116 -22.03 0.32 1.93
CA LEU A 116 -21.84 1.64 2.53
C LEU A 116 -23.20 2.33 2.65
N THR A 117 -23.74 2.40 3.86
CA THR A 117 -25.04 3.06 4.14
C THR A 117 -24.91 4.57 4.37
N ILE A 118 -23.68 5.10 4.31
CA ILE A 118 -23.37 6.51 4.55
C ILE A 118 -23.59 7.29 3.25
N SER A 119 -24.38 8.36 3.32
CA SER A 119 -24.56 9.28 2.18
C SER A 119 -23.24 9.89 1.73
N SER A 120 -23.06 10.08 0.43
CA SER A 120 -21.84 10.64 -0.16
C SER A 120 -21.44 11.98 0.47
N SER A 121 -22.42 12.83 0.80
CA SER A 121 -22.21 14.14 1.45
C SER A 121 -21.73 14.04 2.90
N LEU A 122 -21.93 12.91 3.57
CA LEU A 122 -21.60 12.70 4.97
C LEU A 122 -20.34 11.85 5.17
N ILE A 123 -19.75 11.31 4.11
CA ILE A 123 -18.57 10.42 4.21
C ILE A 123 -17.43 11.10 4.94
N ARG A 124 -17.16 12.37 4.63
CA ARG A 124 -16.10 13.15 5.27
C ARG A 124 -16.32 13.30 6.77
N GLN A 125 -17.51 13.75 7.18
CA GLN A 125 -17.85 13.90 8.59
C GLN A 125 -17.83 12.55 9.31
N SER A 126 -18.36 11.50 8.68
CA SER A 126 -18.39 10.16 9.24
C SER A 126 -16.98 9.60 9.45
N LEU A 127 -16.05 9.91 8.53
CA LEU A 127 -14.65 9.52 8.66
C LEU A 127 -13.96 10.28 9.81
N ILE A 128 -14.20 11.58 9.95
CA ILE A 128 -13.69 12.39 11.08
C ILE A 128 -14.22 11.82 12.41
N ASP A 129 -15.52 11.58 12.52
CA ASP A 129 -16.15 11.04 13.72
C ASP A 129 -15.61 9.65 14.05
N ALA A 130 -15.40 8.81 13.03
CA ALA A 130 -14.82 7.48 13.20
C ALA A 130 -13.37 7.54 13.68
N ILE A 131 -12.56 8.49 13.20
CA ILE A 131 -11.19 8.72 13.70
C ILE A 131 -11.23 9.12 15.18
N HIS A 132 -12.06 10.10 15.55
CA HIS A 132 -12.22 10.51 16.96
C HIS A 132 -12.63 9.35 17.88
N LYS A 133 -13.49 8.46 17.40
CA LYS A 133 -13.96 7.29 18.16
C LYS A 133 -13.04 6.07 18.04
N SER A 134 -11.98 6.15 17.24
CA SER A 134 -11.14 5.01 16.84
C SER A 134 -11.95 3.82 16.28
N ASP A 135 -13.02 4.11 15.54
CA ASP A 135 -13.89 3.12 14.89
C ASP A 135 -13.24 2.61 13.60
N LEU A 136 -12.41 1.58 13.73
CA LEU A 136 -11.72 0.93 12.62
C LEU A 136 -12.68 0.29 11.61
N TYR A 137 -13.86 -0.16 12.04
CA TYR A 137 -14.82 -0.77 11.11
C TYR A 137 -15.26 0.27 10.08
N THR A 138 -15.74 1.43 10.56
CA THR A 138 -16.23 2.50 9.69
C THR A 138 -15.12 3.08 8.83
N ILE A 139 -13.92 3.28 9.39
CA ILE A 139 -12.75 3.77 8.64
C ILE A 139 -12.41 2.81 7.49
N ILE A 140 -12.20 1.53 7.79
CA ILE A 140 -11.81 0.54 6.77
C ILE A 140 -12.91 0.36 5.73
N LEU A 141 -14.19 0.39 6.14
CA LEU A 141 -15.31 0.31 5.22
C LEU A 141 -15.33 1.47 4.22
N ILE A 142 -15.19 2.71 4.71
CA ILE A 142 -15.14 3.91 3.85
C ILE A 142 -13.95 3.82 2.88
N LEU A 143 -12.76 3.48 3.39
CA LEU A 143 -11.54 3.31 2.60
C LEU A 143 -11.65 2.18 1.56
N ALA A 144 -12.38 1.11 1.87
CA ALA A 144 -12.59 0.01 0.94
C ALA A 144 -13.51 0.40 -0.22
N HIS A 145 -14.52 1.26 0.00
CA HIS A 145 -15.43 1.70 -1.05
C HIS A 145 -14.85 2.78 -1.96
N ARG A 146 -14.02 3.66 -1.42
CA ARG A 146 -13.55 4.85 -2.15
C ARG A 146 -12.04 4.97 -2.12
N LYS A 147 -11.47 5.26 -3.28
CA LYS A 147 -10.18 5.93 -3.32
C LYS A 147 -10.43 7.34 -2.82
N LEU A 148 -9.87 7.68 -1.67
CA LEU A 148 -10.02 9.02 -1.12
C LEU A 148 -9.42 10.04 -2.08
N SER A 149 -10.16 11.10 -2.41
CA SER A 149 -9.62 12.24 -3.14
C SER A 149 -8.82 13.15 -2.19
N ASN A 150 -8.01 14.05 -2.75
CA ASN A 150 -7.34 15.09 -1.97
C ASN A 150 -8.33 16.04 -1.27
N GLU A 151 -9.58 16.12 -1.74
CA GLU A 151 -10.64 16.90 -1.09
C GLU A 151 -11.27 16.12 0.09
N ASP A 152 -11.41 14.80 -0.05
CA ASP A 152 -11.89 13.92 1.03
C ASP A 152 -10.86 13.87 2.17
N ILE A 153 -9.58 13.70 1.82
CA ILE A 153 -8.42 13.85 2.71
C ILE A 153 -7.97 15.31 2.65
N ASN A 154 -8.79 16.22 3.15
CA ASN A 154 -8.16 17.44 3.61
C ASN A 154 -7.09 17.06 4.64
N SER A 155 -6.06 17.88 4.73
CA SER A 155 -4.93 17.72 5.64
C SER A 155 -5.34 17.24 7.04
N SER A 156 -6.50 17.64 7.56
CA SER A 156 -6.96 17.31 8.91
C SER A 156 -6.99 15.82 9.27
N LEU A 157 -7.32 14.88 8.37
CA LEU A 157 -7.51 13.47 8.80
C LEU A 157 -6.21 12.83 9.34
N LEU A 158 -5.11 13.05 8.62
CA LEU A 158 -3.81 12.49 9.03
C LEU A 158 -3.28 13.21 10.28
N HIS A 159 -3.53 14.51 10.41
CA HIS A 159 -3.20 15.28 11.62
C HIS A 159 -4.01 14.81 12.84
N LEU A 160 -5.29 14.50 12.67
CA LEU A 160 -6.14 13.97 13.74
C LEU A 160 -5.60 12.62 14.22
N ALA A 161 -5.32 11.70 13.30
CA ALA A 161 -4.74 10.39 13.65
C ALA A 161 -3.36 10.53 14.31
N ALA A 162 -2.51 11.43 13.81
CA ALA A 162 -1.18 11.72 14.35
C ALA A 162 -1.27 12.29 15.77
N SER A 163 -2.12 13.30 15.99
CA SER A 163 -2.30 13.96 17.30
C SER A 163 -2.97 13.07 18.35
N GLN A 164 -3.72 12.05 17.94
CA GLN A 164 -4.22 11.01 18.84
C GLN A 164 -3.19 9.92 19.16
N GLY A 165 -2.04 9.91 18.49
CA GLY A 165 -1.08 8.81 18.59
C GLY A 165 -1.62 7.48 18.06
N ASN A 166 -2.67 7.50 17.23
CA ASN A 166 -3.27 6.27 16.71
C ASN A 166 -2.52 5.76 15.47
N VAL A 167 -1.47 4.99 15.72
CA VAL A 167 -0.63 4.33 14.72
C VAL A 167 -1.44 3.56 13.68
N THR A 168 -2.48 2.84 14.11
CA THR A 168 -3.25 1.99 13.20
C THR A 168 -4.00 2.82 12.17
N ILE A 169 -4.70 3.86 12.64
CA ILE A 169 -5.47 4.74 11.75
C ILE A 169 -4.53 5.56 10.87
N LEU A 170 -3.46 6.12 11.44
CA LEU A 170 -2.44 6.86 10.70
C LEU A 170 -1.90 6.02 9.52
N GLN A 171 -1.48 4.79 9.80
CA GLN A 171 -0.86 3.93 8.79
C GLN A 171 -1.86 3.47 7.73
N LEU A 172 -3.13 3.21 8.10
CA LEU A 172 -4.20 2.94 7.14
C LEU A 172 -4.39 4.12 6.19
N LEU A 173 -4.55 5.35 6.70
CA LEU A 173 -4.71 6.54 5.87
C LEU A 173 -3.55 6.71 4.88
N LEU A 174 -2.31 6.52 5.34
CA LEU A 174 -1.11 6.56 4.48
C LEU A 174 -1.13 5.50 3.38
N TRP A 175 -1.49 4.25 3.69
CA TRP A 175 -1.55 3.19 2.68
C TRP A 175 -2.63 3.41 1.63
N TYR A 176 -3.70 4.12 1.99
CA TYR A 176 -4.79 4.51 1.11
C TYR A 176 -4.56 5.87 0.42
N GLY A 177 -3.35 6.42 0.53
CA GLY A 177 -2.90 7.56 -0.27
C GLY A 177 -3.02 8.93 0.39
N ALA A 178 -3.22 9.00 1.71
CA ALA A 178 -3.11 10.26 2.43
C ALA A 178 -1.69 10.84 2.29
N ASP A 179 -1.62 12.13 1.96
CA ASP A 179 -0.35 12.85 1.83
C ASP A 179 0.27 13.07 3.22
N ALA A 180 1.46 12.49 3.42
CA ALA A 180 2.23 12.59 4.66
C ALA A 180 2.77 14.01 4.92
N PHE A 181 2.79 14.87 3.90
CA PHE A 181 3.35 16.22 3.96
C PHE A 181 2.29 17.33 3.85
N ALA A 182 1.01 16.97 3.78
CA ALA A 182 -0.07 17.94 3.70
C ALA A 182 -0.06 18.89 4.90
N ILE A 183 -0.44 20.16 4.71
CA ILE A 183 -0.46 21.16 5.79
C ILE A 183 -1.87 21.44 6.31
N ASP A 184 -2.06 21.48 7.63
CA ASP A 184 -3.32 21.89 8.26
C ASP A 184 -3.59 23.40 8.12
N SER A 185 -4.73 23.86 8.64
CA SER A 185 -5.11 25.28 8.63
C SER A 185 -4.17 26.18 9.43
N ASN A 186 -3.31 25.61 10.27
CA ASN A 186 -2.29 26.32 11.04
C ASN A 186 -0.91 26.23 10.37
N GLY A 187 -0.82 25.69 9.15
CA GLY A 187 0.43 25.52 8.41
C GLY A 187 1.33 24.41 8.97
N ARG A 188 0.80 23.49 9.79
CA ARG A 188 1.57 22.38 10.36
C ARG A 188 1.47 21.15 9.50
N THR A 189 2.49 20.29 9.54
CA THR A 189 2.48 18.95 8.96
C THR A 189 1.96 17.91 9.97
N PRO A 190 1.57 16.69 9.53
CA PRO A 190 1.15 15.63 10.44
C PRO A 190 2.25 15.26 11.44
N LEU A 191 3.52 15.35 11.03
CA LEU A 191 4.66 15.08 11.90
C LEU A 191 4.73 16.09 13.06
N GLN A 192 4.44 17.37 12.80
CA GLN A 192 4.49 18.42 13.82
C GLN A 192 3.37 18.33 14.86
N CYS A 193 2.27 17.62 14.57
CA CYS A 193 1.22 17.35 15.55
C CYS A 193 1.24 15.91 16.09
N ALA A 194 2.17 15.07 15.64
CA ALA A 194 2.22 13.66 15.99
C ALA A 194 2.56 13.41 17.46
N GLN A 195 1.97 12.37 18.03
CA GLN A 195 2.25 11.87 19.37
C GLN A 195 2.64 10.39 19.34
N GLY A 196 3.44 9.96 20.33
CA GLY A 196 3.83 8.56 20.48
C GLY A 196 4.50 7.98 19.24
N ASP A 197 4.21 6.71 18.95
CA ASP A 197 4.83 5.95 17.86
C ASP A 197 4.47 6.47 16.45
N CYS A 198 3.47 7.36 16.32
CA CYS A 198 3.19 8.06 15.06
C CYS A 198 4.37 8.92 14.59
N ILE A 199 5.17 9.45 15.52
CA ILE A 199 6.35 10.27 15.22
C ILE A 199 7.36 9.46 14.40
N GLN A 200 7.66 8.23 14.83
CA GLN A 200 8.65 7.37 14.18
C GLN A 200 8.24 7.02 12.73
N ILE A 201 6.95 6.73 12.52
CA ILE A 201 6.41 6.44 11.18
C ILE A 201 6.61 7.65 10.24
N LEU A 202 6.20 8.83 10.69
CA LEU A 202 6.25 10.05 9.88
C LEU A 202 7.69 10.56 9.66
N GLN A 203 8.58 10.41 10.64
CA GLN A 203 10.01 10.71 10.49
C GLN A 203 10.67 9.79 9.47
N THR A 204 10.40 8.49 9.54
CA THR A 204 10.97 7.51 8.59
C THR A 204 10.56 7.84 7.15
N LEU A 205 9.30 8.21 6.93
CA LEU A 205 8.81 8.64 5.61
C LEU A 205 9.47 9.95 5.14
N THR A 206 9.70 10.90 6.05
CA THR A 206 10.35 12.18 5.74
C THR A 206 11.80 11.97 5.32
N ASN A 207 12.56 11.18 6.09
CA ASN A 207 13.98 10.93 5.82
C ASN A 207 14.19 10.19 4.48
N ASN A 208 13.34 9.19 4.21
CA ASN A 208 13.39 8.49 2.92
C ASN A 208 13.12 9.43 1.73
N ASN A 209 12.31 10.48 1.92
CA ASN A 209 12.04 11.46 0.88
C ASN A 209 13.22 12.44 0.71
N THR A 210 13.87 12.85 1.80
CA THR A 210 15.06 13.71 1.72
C THR A 210 16.23 13.00 1.02
N ASP A 211 16.42 11.70 1.27
CA ASP A 211 17.50 10.91 0.67
C ASP A 211 17.33 10.74 -0.86
N LEU A 212 16.08 10.71 -1.35
CA LEU A 212 15.77 10.72 -2.78
C LEU A 212 16.07 12.07 -3.42
N HIS A 213 15.86 13.18 -2.70
CA HIS A 213 16.14 14.52 -3.19
C HIS A 213 17.63 14.88 -3.14
N THR A 214 18.38 14.47 -2.11
CA THR A 214 19.82 14.73 -2.01
C THR A 214 20.65 13.95 -3.03
N ASN A 215 20.20 12.75 -3.44
CA ASN A 215 20.84 11.97 -4.52
C ASN A 215 20.56 12.50 -5.93
N SER A 216 19.71 13.52 -6.09
CA SER A 216 19.43 14.17 -7.37
C SER A 216 20.21 15.48 -7.61
N GLN A 217 21.05 15.92 -6.67
CA GLN A 217 21.86 17.15 -6.78
C GLN A 217 23.37 16.98 -6.52
N GLN A 218 23.96 15.82 -6.83
CA GLN A 218 25.43 15.71 -6.95
C GLN A 218 25.86 15.47 -8.40
N ILE A 219 25.81 16.52 -9.23
CA ILE A 219 26.79 16.70 -10.32
C ILE A 219 27.37 18.13 -10.24
N LYS A 220 28.61 18.16 -9.72
CA LYS A 220 29.70 19.15 -9.83
C LYS A 220 29.56 20.55 -9.19
N PRO A 221 30.36 20.82 -8.14
CA PRO A 221 30.89 22.15 -7.87
C PRO A 221 31.97 22.52 -8.89
N THR A 222 31.82 23.72 -9.45
CA THR A 222 32.75 24.47 -10.30
C THR A 222 33.99 24.90 -9.53
N SER A 223 35.18 24.74 -10.11
CA SER A 223 36.35 25.56 -9.78
C SER A 223 37.29 25.76 -10.97
N ILE A 224 37.24 26.97 -11.53
CA ILE A 224 38.35 27.86 -11.95
C ILE A 224 39.41 27.33 -12.96
N SER A 225 39.38 27.88 -14.17
CA SER A 225 40.42 27.84 -15.23
C SER A 225 41.63 28.74 -14.90
N PRO A 226 42.79 28.65 -15.61
CA PRO A 226 42.93 29.46 -16.83
C PRO A 226 43.82 28.90 -17.98
N GLN A 227 43.35 29.21 -19.20
CA GLN A 227 44.06 29.62 -20.43
C GLN A 227 45.03 28.66 -21.17
N HIS A 228 44.63 28.27 -22.39
CA HIS A 228 45.35 28.65 -23.62
C HIS A 228 44.45 28.53 -24.86
N SER A 229 44.81 29.31 -25.88
CA SER A 229 44.02 29.80 -26.99
C SER A 229 44.02 28.93 -28.27
N THR A 230 43.03 29.23 -29.12
CA THR A 230 43.07 29.35 -30.61
C THR A 230 42.62 28.20 -31.56
N ILE A 231 41.63 28.60 -32.40
CA ILE A 231 41.29 28.25 -33.82
C ILE A 231 40.22 27.15 -34.09
N PRO A 232 39.13 27.48 -34.82
CA PRO A 232 38.13 26.52 -35.32
C PRO A 232 38.49 25.96 -36.71
N ARG A 233 38.21 24.67 -36.96
CA ARG A 233 38.45 24.02 -38.26
C ARG A 233 37.13 23.58 -38.92
N GLN A 234 37.01 23.98 -40.19
CA GLN A 234 35.86 23.85 -41.08
C GLN A 234 35.61 22.40 -41.55
N ARG A 235 34.35 22.14 -41.95
CA ARG A 235 33.81 20.89 -42.51
C ARG A 235 34.03 20.85 -44.04
N PRO A 236 34.41 19.71 -44.67
CA PRO A 236 34.35 19.55 -46.11
C PRO A 236 33.08 18.82 -46.60
N PRO A 237 32.71 18.94 -47.91
CA PRO A 237 31.39 18.64 -48.43
C PRO A 237 31.21 17.21 -49.00
N ALA A 238 29.96 16.91 -49.34
CA ALA A 238 29.42 15.63 -49.79
C ALA A 238 29.82 15.21 -51.22
N SER A 239 29.85 13.89 -51.47
CA SER A 239 29.70 13.30 -52.80
C SER A 239 29.02 11.92 -52.72
N SER A 240 28.07 11.68 -53.63
CA SER A 240 27.37 10.42 -53.95
C SER A 240 27.28 10.35 -55.50
N PRO A 241 26.72 9.31 -56.16
CA PRO A 241 26.45 7.91 -55.79
C PRO A 241 26.94 6.88 -56.86
N GLY A 242 26.82 5.57 -56.60
CA GLY A 242 27.03 4.48 -57.57
C GLY A 242 26.35 3.15 -57.15
N PRO A 243 26.10 2.20 -58.07
CA PRO A 243 24.80 1.53 -58.27
C PRO A 243 24.66 0.09 -57.67
N PRO A 244 23.50 -0.60 -57.83
CA PRO A 244 23.04 -1.69 -56.96
C PRO A 244 23.18 -3.09 -57.60
N TYR A 245 23.31 -4.16 -56.80
CA TYR A 245 23.03 -5.53 -57.24
C TYR A 245 22.52 -6.45 -56.11
N ASP A 246 21.25 -6.86 -56.28
CA ASP A 246 20.57 -8.15 -56.12
C ASP A 246 20.84 -9.17 -54.97
N LYS A 247 19.75 -9.37 -54.19
CA LYS A 247 19.00 -10.60 -53.79
C LYS A 247 19.73 -11.95 -53.52
N LEU A 248 19.61 -12.41 -52.25
CA LEU A 248 19.08 -13.69 -51.65
C LEU A 248 19.49 -15.07 -52.28
N PRO A 249 19.47 -16.24 -51.54
CA PRO A 249 18.55 -16.59 -50.45
C PRO A 249 19.05 -17.51 -49.27
N SER A 250 18.18 -17.59 -48.25
CA SER A 250 17.73 -18.72 -47.38
C SER A 250 18.65 -19.85 -46.93
N THR A 251 18.52 -20.25 -45.64
CA THR A 251 18.21 -21.61 -45.09
C THR A 251 18.48 -21.60 -43.57
N VAL A 252 17.45 -21.53 -42.70
CA VAL A 252 16.82 -22.65 -41.94
C VAL A 252 17.80 -23.65 -41.34
N ILE A 253 18.08 -23.55 -40.03
CA ILE A 253 18.07 -24.65 -39.05
C ILE A 253 17.56 -24.07 -37.72
#